data_AF-A0A7W2NRD2-F1
#
_entry.id   AF-A0A7W2NRD2-F1
#
_cell.length_a   1.000
_cell.length_b   1.000
_cell.length_c   1.000
_cell.angle_alpha   90.00
_cell.angle_beta   90.00
_cell.angle_gamma   90.00
#
_symmetry.space_group_name_H-M   'P 1'
#
loop_
_entity.id
_entity.type
_entity.pdbx_description
1 polymer ?
#
loop_
_entity_poly.entity_id
_entity_poly.type
_entity_poly.pdbx_seq_one_letter_code
_entity_poly.pdbx_strand_id
1 'polypeptide(L)'
;MNKSGIQNTLHSIENAKHVTKKLVDNLESIAIFIASQMQSLGLNSVLSGKYVMEQLISMGVKDTSLYLKIPGTSDENEFSVRLLCNGLSSTRELSLLCGDYNAKYYKPSRQDALTFIADIPIILEELANCEKEDELTILDTLLKVIKSDNKAA
;
A
#
# COMPACT_ATOMS: atom_id res chain seq x y z
N MET A 1 -1.89 -45.96 -0.36
CA MET A 1 -2.32 -44.70 -1.02
C MET A 1 -2.28 -44.90 -2.53
N ASN A 2 -3.35 -44.54 -3.25
CA ASN A 2 -3.48 -44.74 -4.69
C ASN A 2 -2.66 -43.69 -5.46
N LYS A 3 -1.84 -44.11 -6.43
CA LYS A 3 -0.91 -43.26 -7.20
C LYS A 3 -1.63 -42.13 -7.95
N SER A 4 -2.86 -42.35 -8.39
CA SER A 4 -3.71 -41.35 -9.04
C SER A 4 -4.18 -40.25 -8.08
N GLY A 5 -4.47 -40.60 -6.82
CA GLY A 5 -4.89 -39.63 -5.80
C GLY A 5 -3.77 -38.64 -5.43
N ILE A 6 -2.52 -39.12 -5.39
CA ILE A 6 -1.35 -38.27 -5.16
C ILE A 6 -1.14 -37.31 -6.34
N GLN A 7 -1.24 -37.78 -7.58
CA GLN A 7 -1.09 -36.93 -8.77
C GLN A 7 -2.15 -35.82 -8.85
N ASN A 8 -3.41 -36.14 -8.56
CA ASN A 8 -4.49 -35.14 -8.54
C ASN A 8 -4.28 -34.09 -7.44
N THR A 9 -3.78 -34.51 -6.27
CA THR A 9 -3.47 -33.60 -5.17
C THR A 9 -2.32 -32.66 -5.54
N LEU A 10 -1.24 -33.19 -6.14
CA LEU A 10 -0.10 -32.38 -6.60
C LEU A 10 -0.54 -31.34 -7.65
N HIS A 11 -1.33 -31.76 -8.64
CA HIS A 11 -1.86 -30.84 -9.64
C HIS A 11 -2.73 -29.72 -9.05
N SER A 12 -3.54 -30.06 -8.04
CA SER A 12 -4.37 -29.07 -7.33
C SER A 12 -3.52 -28.05 -6.55
N ILE A 13 -2.42 -28.51 -5.94
CA ILE A 13 -1.46 -27.65 -5.24
C ILE A 13 -0.75 -26.70 -6.21
N GLU A 14 -0.31 -27.21 -7.38
CA GLU A 14 0.31 -26.40 -8.42
C GLU A 14 -0.62 -25.30 -8.93
N ASN A 15 -1.88 -25.65 -9.21
CA ASN A 15 -2.90 -24.69 -9.62
C ASN A 15 -3.14 -23.61 -8.55
N ALA A 16 -3.25 -24.01 -7.28
CA ALA A 16 -3.41 -23.06 -6.16
C ALA A 16 -2.21 -22.12 -6.03
N LYS A 17 -0.98 -22.63 -6.21
CA LYS A 17 0.25 -21.83 -6.21
C LYS A 17 0.25 -20.82 -7.36
N HIS A 18 -0.16 -21.24 -8.56
CA HIS A 18 -0.20 -20.35 -9.72
C HIS A 18 -1.21 -19.20 -9.54
N VAL A 19 -2.41 -19.51 -9.04
CA VAL A 19 -3.43 -18.49 -8.71
C VAL A 19 -2.90 -17.51 -7.66
N THR A 20 -2.23 -18.01 -6.62
CA THR A 20 -1.64 -17.15 -5.57
C THR A 20 -0.57 -16.22 -6.13
N LYS A 21 0.30 -16.71 -7.03
CA LYS A 21 1.30 -15.86 -7.69
C LYS A 21 0.65 -14.73 -8.48
N LYS A 22 -0.31 -15.06 -9.34
CA LYS A 22 -1.03 -14.04 -10.14
C LYS A 22 -1.74 -13.00 -9.27
N LEU A 23 -2.30 -13.42 -8.14
CA LEU A 23 -2.91 -12.52 -7.16
C LEU A 23 -1.86 -11.54 -6.59
N VAL A 24 -0.69 -12.04 -6.18
CA VAL A 24 0.40 -11.21 -5.65
C VAL A 24 0.89 -10.21 -6.69
N ASP A 25 1.15 -10.67 -7.93
CA ASP A 25 1.62 -9.80 -9.02
C ASP A 25 0.63 -8.65 -9.30
N ASN A 26 -0.68 -8.94 -9.26
CA ASN A 26 -1.73 -7.93 -9.45
C ASN A 26 -1.83 -6.96 -8.26
N LEU A 27 -1.73 -7.47 -7.03
CA LEU A 27 -1.76 -6.64 -5.82
C LEU A 27 -0.58 -5.67 -5.78
N GLU A 28 0.61 -6.15 -6.15
CA GLU A 28 1.80 -5.32 -6.26
C GLU A 28 1.59 -4.21 -7.30
N SER A 29 1.10 -4.57 -8.49
CA SER A 29 0.83 -3.59 -9.56
C SER A 29 -0.14 -2.48 -9.12
N ILE A 30 -1.21 -2.85 -8.40
CA ILE A 30 -2.20 -1.89 -7.89
C ILE A 30 -1.62 -1.05 -6.75
N ALA A 31 -0.84 -1.65 -5.84
CA ALA A 31 -0.17 -0.93 -4.77
C ALA A 31 0.83 0.11 -5.32
N ILE A 32 1.59 -0.23 -6.36
CA ILE A 32 2.47 0.70 -7.08
C ILE A 32 1.67 1.85 -7.67
N PHE A 33 0.55 1.55 -8.34
CA PHE A 33 -0.30 2.56 -8.93
C PHE A 33 -0.83 3.54 -7.88
N ILE A 34 -1.43 3.03 -6.81
CA ILE A 34 -1.95 3.85 -5.71
C ILE A 34 -0.83 4.69 -5.07
N ALA A 35 0.32 4.09 -4.79
CA ALA A 35 1.49 4.79 -4.25
C ALA A 35 1.95 5.95 -5.15
N SER A 36 1.97 5.72 -6.47
CA SER A 36 2.32 6.74 -7.47
C SER A 36 1.30 7.88 -7.48
N GLN A 37 -0.01 7.56 -7.44
CA GLN A 37 -1.07 8.58 -7.39
C GLN A 37 -1.02 9.39 -6.09
N MET A 38 -0.82 8.73 -4.94
CA MET A 38 -0.62 9.42 -3.66
C MET A 38 0.58 10.36 -3.73
N GLN A 39 1.70 9.92 -4.31
CA GLN A 39 2.89 10.74 -4.47
C GLN A 39 2.65 11.95 -5.38
N SER A 40 1.96 11.79 -6.51
CA SER A 40 1.63 12.91 -7.41
C SER A 40 0.70 13.93 -6.76
N LEU A 41 -0.20 13.46 -5.89
CA LEU A 41 -1.13 14.31 -5.14
C LEU A 41 -0.52 14.86 -3.83
N GLY A 42 0.72 14.52 -3.49
CA GLY A 42 1.36 14.96 -2.26
C GLY A 42 0.78 14.34 -0.97
N LEU A 43 0.07 13.21 -1.10
CA LEU A 43 -0.59 12.51 0.00
C LEU A 43 0.36 11.51 0.66
N ASN A 44 0.49 11.60 1.98
CA ASN A 44 1.22 10.61 2.78
C ASN A 44 0.32 9.46 3.28
N SER A 45 -1.01 9.65 3.25
CA SER A 45 -1.99 8.67 3.71
C SER A 45 -3.34 8.81 3.03
N VAL A 46 -4.11 7.72 2.97
CA VAL A 46 -5.53 7.68 2.54
C VAL A 46 -6.36 6.82 3.49
N LEU A 47 -7.69 6.91 3.41
CA LEU A 47 -8.65 6.23 4.28
C LEU A 47 -8.36 6.48 5.77
N SER A 48 -8.23 7.77 6.12
CA SER A 48 -7.98 8.21 7.50
C SER A 48 -6.74 7.57 8.14
N GLY A 49 -5.69 7.34 7.35
CA GLY A 49 -4.43 6.78 7.85
C GLY A 49 -4.33 5.25 7.80
N LYS A 50 -5.39 4.55 7.33
CA LYS A 50 -5.34 3.09 7.15
C LYS A 50 -4.27 2.67 6.15
N TYR A 51 -4.04 3.47 5.12
CA TYR A 51 -2.98 3.26 4.14
C TYR A 51 -2.01 4.42 4.15
N VAL A 52 -0.72 4.12 4.28
CA VAL A 52 0.34 5.14 4.39
C VAL A 52 1.49 4.85 3.44
N MET A 53 2.12 5.92 2.97
CA MET A 53 3.40 5.86 2.27
C MET A 53 4.51 5.89 3.31
N GLU A 54 5.30 4.82 3.40
CA GLU A 54 6.49 4.79 4.26
C GLU A 54 7.74 4.57 3.40
N GLN A 55 8.83 5.22 3.79
CA GLN A 55 10.13 5.05 3.18
C GLN A 55 11.05 4.29 4.13
N LEU A 56 11.50 3.12 3.70
CA LEU A 56 12.58 2.39 4.35
C LEU A 56 13.91 2.75 3.68
N ILE A 57 14.94 2.97 4.50
CA ILE A 57 16.29 3.26 4.04
C ILE A 57 17.23 2.21 4.62
N SER A 58 17.93 1.48 3.76
CA SER A 58 18.91 0.47 4.16
C SER A 58 20.08 0.47 3.20
N MET A 59 21.31 0.52 3.72
CA MET A 59 22.55 0.46 2.93
C MET A 59 22.57 1.40 1.70
N GLY A 60 21.99 2.60 1.82
CA GLY A 60 21.91 3.57 0.72
C GLY A 60 20.78 3.33 -0.29
N VAL A 61 20.04 2.23 -0.16
CA VAL A 61 18.80 1.96 -0.92
C VAL A 61 17.63 2.59 -0.19
N LYS A 62 16.83 3.37 -0.93
CA LYS A 62 15.55 3.89 -0.46
C LYS A 62 14.43 3.11 -1.13
N ASP A 63 13.51 2.61 -0.31
CA ASP A 63 12.32 1.90 -0.75
C ASP A 63 11.09 2.60 -0.20
N THR A 64 10.37 3.31 -1.07
CA THR A 64 9.09 3.91 -0.74
C THR A 64 7.99 2.95 -1.18
N SER A 65 7.18 2.49 -0.24
CA SER A 65 6.12 1.52 -0.49
C SER A 65 4.83 1.93 0.21
N LEU A 66 3.71 1.40 -0.28
CA LEU A 66 2.41 1.51 0.38
C LEU A 66 2.31 0.47 1.50
N TYR A 67 1.88 0.91 2.68
CA TYR A 67 1.66 0.07 3.84
C TYR A 67 0.22 0.14 4.32
N LEU A 68 -0.31 -1.01 4.73
CA LEU A 68 -1.58 -1.14 5.45
C LEU A 68 -1.28 -1.07 6.96
N LYS A 69 -1.86 -0.09 7.64
CA LYS A 69 -1.88 -0.02 9.11
C LYS A 69 -2.91 -1.00 9.65
N ILE A 70 -2.46 -1.89 10.52
CA ILE A 70 -3.34 -2.84 11.18
C ILE A 70 -3.45 -2.44 12.65
N PRO A 71 -4.66 -2.18 13.16
CA PRO A 71 -4.85 -1.90 14.56
C PRO A 71 -4.45 -3.14 15.37
N GLY A 72 -3.59 -2.93 16.37
CA GLY A 72 -3.18 -3.98 17.31
C GLY A 72 -4.38 -4.44 18.15
N THR A 73 -4.40 -5.72 18.53
CA THR A 73 -5.34 -6.21 19.54
C THR A 73 -4.69 -6.07 20.91
N SER A 74 -5.21 -5.16 21.74
CA SER A 74 -4.81 -4.84 23.13
C SER A 74 -3.35 -4.38 23.31
N ASP A 75 -3.16 -3.11 23.67
CA ASP A 75 -1.91 -2.42 24.08
C ASP A 75 -0.67 -2.57 23.16
N GLU A 76 -0.78 -3.25 22.02
CA GLU A 76 0.27 -3.33 21.01
C GLU A 76 0.19 -2.14 20.04
N ASN A 77 1.34 -1.50 19.81
CA ASN A 77 1.52 -0.47 18.79
C ASN A 77 0.96 -0.95 17.44
N GLU A 78 0.26 -0.06 16.73
CA GLU A 78 -0.09 -0.28 15.32
C GLU A 78 1.14 -0.77 14.54
N PHE A 79 0.95 -1.80 13.72
CA PHE A 79 2.02 -2.29 12.86
C PHE A 79 1.66 -2.15 11.38
N SER A 80 2.66 -1.74 10.60
CA SER A 80 2.55 -1.53 9.16
C SER A 80 2.89 -2.81 8.40
N VAL A 81 1.99 -3.22 7.52
CA VAL A 81 2.18 -4.34 6.60
C VAL A 81 2.49 -3.80 5.20
N ARG A 82 3.61 -4.21 4.62
CA ARG A 82 4.04 -3.73 3.30
C ARG A 82 3.23 -4.42 2.20
N LEU A 83 2.50 -3.67 1.38
CA LEU A 83 1.67 -4.24 0.32
C LEU A 83 2.49 -4.63 -0.92
N LEU A 84 3.60 -3.94 -1.16
CA LEU A 84 4.59 -4.29 -2.18
C LEU A 84 5.49 -5.42 -1.66
N CYS A 85 5.19 -6.68 -1.99
CA CYS A 85 5.91 -7.81 -1.41
C CYS A 85 6.14 -8.96 -2.41
N ASN A 86 7.24 -9.68 -2.22
CA ASN A 86 7.60 -10.85 -3.04
C ASN A 86 6.80 -12.12 -2.68
N GLY A 87 5.64 -11.97 -2.02
CA GLY A 87 4.79 -13.08 -1.61
C GLY A 87 4.01 -12.83 -0.32
N LEU A 88 2.97 -13.65 -0.13
CA LEU A 88 2.14 -13.63 1.07
C LEU A 88 2.72 -14.58 2.13
N SER A 89 2.64 -14.17 3.40
CA SER A 89 2.92 -15.04 4.53
C SER A 89 1.64 -15.70 5.05
N SER A 90 1.75 -16.90 5.62
CA SER A 90 0.64 -17.57 6.32
C SER A 90 0.34 -16.87 7.66
N THR A 91 1.37 -16.38 8.33
CA THR A 91 1.32 -15.58 9.55
C THR A 91 2.20 -14.35 9.36
N ARG A 92 1.68 -13.14 9.60
CA ARG A 92 2.38 -11.86 9.32
C ARG A 92 3.84 -11.91 9.80
N GLU A 93 4.75 -12.16 8.87
CA GLU A 93 6.14 -12.50 9.17
C GLU A 93 6.98 -11.23 9.07
N LEU A 94 7.83 -11.00 10.08
CA LEU A 94 8.80 -9.91 10.03
C LEU A 94 9.87 -10.21 8.98
N SER A 95 10.17 -9.24 8.13
CA SER A 95 11.20 -9.31 7.09
C SER A 95 12.09 -8.08 7.13
N LEU A 96 13.32 -8.22 6.64
CA LEU A 96 14.34 -7.17 6.66
C LEU A 96 14.64 -6.74 5.22
N LEU A 97 14.64 -5.44 4.96
CA LEU A 97 15.11 -4.92 3.69
C LEU A 97 16.64 -5.03 3.64
N CYS A 98 17.19 -5.74 2.64
CA CYS A 98 18.63 -5.96 2.46
C CYS A 98 19.36 -6.50 3.72
N GLY A 99 18.64 -7.20 4.61
CA GLY A 99 19.20 -7.70 5.88
C GLY A 99 19.42 -6.66 6.98
N ASP A 100 18.98 -5.41 6.79
CA ASP A 100 19.10 -4.35 7.79
C ASP A 100 17.94 -4.42 8.81
N TYR A 101 18.30 -4.54 10.08
CA TYR A 101 17.35 -4.61 11.21
C TYR A 101 16.53 -3.32 11.37
N ASN A 102 17.11 -2.17 11.00
CA ASN A 102 16.45 -0.87 11.10
C ASN A 102 15.43 -0.66 9.97
N ALA A 103 15.50 -1.45 8.90
CA ALA A 103 14.58 -1.42 7.77
C ALA A 103 13.68 -2.67 7.75
N LYS A 104 13.09 -2.99 8.91
CA LYS A 104 12.17 -4.12 9.07
C LYS A 104 10.76 -3.77 8.63
N TYR A 105 10.05 -4.74 8.05
CA TYR A 105 8.65 -4.64 7.64
C TYR A 105 7.92 -5.97 7.83
N TYR A 106 6.59 -5.94 7.91
CA TYR A 106 5.80 -7.16 7.93
C TYR A 106 5.32 -7.53 6.52
N LYS A 107 5.47 -8.82 6.16
CA LYS A 107 4.87 -9.37 4.95
C LYS A 107 3.35 -9.49 5.12
N PRO A 108 2.57 -9.21 4.07
CA PRO A 108 1.13 -9.33 4.13
C PRO A 108 0.71 -10.78 4.17
N SER A 109 -0.34 -11.04 4.95
CA SER A 109 -1.08 -12.29 4.90
C SER A 109 -2.13 -12.27 3.78
N ARG A 110 -2.74 -13.42 3.51
CA ARG A 110 -3.88 -13.51 2.60
C ARG A 110 -5.05 -12.62 3.05
N GLN A 111 -5.25 -12.47 4.36
CA GLN A 111 -6.33 -11.62 4.88
C GLN A 111 -6.04 -10.14 4.63
N ASP A 112 -4.77 -9.73 4.74
CA ASP A 112 -4.36 -8.35 4.47
C ASP A 112 -4.53 -8.02 2.99
N ALA A 113 -4.16 -8.96 2.12
CA ALA A 113 -4.40 -8.88 0.67
C ALA A 113 -5.89 -8.74 0.33
N LEU A 114 -6.77 -9.57 0.93
CA LEU A 114 -8.21 -9.48 0.70
C LEU A 114 -8.81 -8.18 1.23
N THR A 115 -8.33 -7.70 2.37
CA THR A 115 -8.73 -6.40 2.94
C THR A 115 -8.37 -5.28 1.97
N PHE A 116 -7.12 -5.25 1.49
CA PHE A 116 -6.69 -4.28 0.49
C PHE A 116 -7.52 -4.35 -0.78
N ILE A 117 -7.83 -5.54 -1.29
CA ILE A 117 -8.69 -5.70 -2.49
C ILE A 117 -10.07 -5.08 -2.28
N ALA A 118 -10.66 -5.28 -1.09
CA ALA A 118 -11.98 -4.73 -0.77
C ALA A 118 -11.95 -3.19 -0.65
N ASP A 119 -10.83 -2.61 -0.21
CA ASP A 119 -10.68 -1.17 -0.01
C ASP A 119 -10.31 -0.41 -1.29
N ILE A 120 -9.78 -1.07 -2.34
CA ILE A 120 -9.36 -0.44 -3.60
C ILE A 120 -10.40 0.58 -4.14
N PRO A 121 -11.70 0.24 -4.28
CA PRO A 121 -12.66 1.18 -4.85
C PRO A 121 -12.76 2.49 -4.05
N ILE A 122 -12.70 2.40 -2.72
CA ILE A 122 -12.82 3.55 -1.81
C ILE A 122 -11.53 4.38 -1.87
N ILE A 123 -10.36 3.73 -1.91
CA ILE A 123 -9.07 4.42 -2.09
C ILE A 123 -9.08 5.22 -3.40
N LEU A 124 -9.52 4.60 -4.50
CA LEU A 124 -9.56 5.26 -5.80
C LEU A 124 -10.55 6.42 -5.84
N GLU A 125 -11.70 6.29 -5.17
CA GLU A 125 -12.68 7.37 -5.03
C GLU A 125 -12.11 8.55 -4.23
N GLU A 126 -11.42 8.29 -3.12
CA GLU A 126 -10.76 9.32 -2.31
C GLU A 126 -9.70 10.08 -3.13
N LEU A 127 -8.81 9.35 -3.81
CA LEU A 127 -7.79 9.94 -4.67
C LEU A 127 -8.39 10.79 -5.80
N ALA A 128 -9.48 10.33 -6.43
CA ALA A 128 -10.15 11.06 -7.50
C ALA A 128 -10.87 12.34 -7.01
N ASN A 129 -11.19 12.41 -5.72
CA ASN A 129 -11.81 13.60 -5.14
C ASN A 129 -10.78 14.62 -4.63
N CYS A 130 -9.54 14.20 -4.33
CA CYS A 130 -8.46 15.12 -3.95
C CYS A 130 -8.12 16.16 -5.04
N GLU A 131 -8.17 15.78 -6.32
CA GLU A 131 -7.90 16.71 -7.44
C GLU A 131 -8.87 17.91 -7.50
N LYS A 132 -10.04 17.83 -6.86
CA LYS A 132 -11.05 18.89 -6.93
C LYS A 132 -10.85 20.01 -5.90
N GLU A 133 -10.15 19.75 -4.79
CA GLU A 133 -10.10 20.69 -3.66
C GLU A 133 -8.81 21.51 -3.57
N ASP A 134 -7.63 20.96 -3.89
CA ASP A 134 -6.37 21.63 -3.52
C ASP A 134 -5.85 22.67 -4.55
N GLU A 135 -5.91 22.39 -5.85
CA GLU A 135 -5.32 23.31 -6.85
C GLU A 135 -6.11 24.60 -7.03
N LEU A 136 -7.44 24.53 -7.00
CA LEU A 136 -8.32 25.69 -7.10
C LEU A 136 -8.20 26.59 -5.86
N THR A 137 -8.09 26.00 -4.67
CA THR A 137 -8.06 26.76 -3.41
C THR A 137 -6.72 27.47 -3.21
N ILE A 138 -5.61 26.84 -3.59
CA ILE A 138 -4.27 27.47 -3.58
C ILE A 138 -4.20 28.60 -4.62
N LEU A 139 -4.67 28.34 -5.85
CA LEU A 139 -4.69 29.36 -6.91
C LEU A 139 -5.58 30.54 -6.53
N ASP A 140 -6.77 30.29 -5.97
CA ASP A 140 -7.69 31.35 -5.51
C ASP A 140 -7.10 32.16 -4.35
N THR A 141 -6.37 31.51 -3.45
CA THR A 141 -5.70 32.19 -2.33
C THR A 141 -4.58 33.08 -2.84
N LEU A 142 -3.74 32.59 -3.75
CA LEU A 142 -2.68 33.38 -4.39
C LEU A 142 -3.25 34.55 -5.21
N LEU A 143 -4.32 34.31 -5.97
CA LEU A 143 -5.01 35.35 -6.74
C LEU A 143 -5.66 36.41 -5.85
N LYS A 144 -6.18 36.04 -4.68
CA LYS A 144 -6.71 37.01 -3.69
C LYS A 144 -5.62 37.90 -3.13
N VAL A 145 -4.46 37.34 -2.77
CA VAL A 145 -3.31 38.11 -2.25
C VAL A 145 -2.79 39.10 -3.30
N ILE A 146 -2.64 38.67 -4.56
CA ILE A 146 -2.21 39.54 -5.66
C ILE A 146 -3.23 40.68 -5.90
N LYS A 147 -4.53 40.40 -5.79
CA LYS A 147 -5.59 41.41 -5.94
C LYS A 147 -5.68 42.38 -4.76
N SER A 148 -5.34 41.96 -3.54
CA SER A 148 -5.29 42.86 -2.38
C SER A 148 -4.09 43.81 -2.44
N ASP A 149 -2.93 43.33 -2.90
CA ASP A 149 -1.72 44.14 -3.00
C ASP A 149 -1.84 45.22 -4.08
N ASN A 150 -2.52 44.91 -5.20
CA ASN A 150 -2.81 45.89 -6.26
C ASN A 150 -3.89 46.92 -5.91
N LYS A 151 -4.59 46.80 -4.77
CA LYS A 151 -5.53 47.83 -4.27
C LYS A 151 -4.89 48.76 -3.23
N ALA A 152 -3.72 48.41 -2.71
CA ALA A 152 -3.01 49.16 -1.68
C ALA A 152 -1.85 50.03 -2.23
N ALA A 153 -1.59 49.97 -3.54
CA ALA A 153 -0.65 50.80 -4.28
C ALA A 153 -1.41 51.80 -5.17
#